data_AF-A0A3D2M3S6-F1
#
_entry.id   AF-A0A3D2M3S6-F1
#
_cell.length_a   1.000
_cell.length_b   1.000
_cell.length_c   1.000
_cell.angle_alpha   90.00
_cell.angle_beta   90.00
_cell.angle_gamma   90.00
#
_symmetry.space_group_name_H-M   'P 1'
#
loop_
_entity.id
_entity.type
_entity.pdbx_description
1 polymer ?
#
loop_
_entity_poly.entity_id
_entity_poly.type
_entity_poly.pdbx_seq_one_letter_code
_entity_poly.pdbx_strand_id
1 'polypeptide(L)'
;KQVASTLLDKPGGYLTNDIAPPGLWLDNMPSWEYGVLVQVRDLSRALRKDFARSQSQSTEDADLSKAEPLFNFDNRSWALPASESEYRNGIRFLDRYLARLSDPAPKAQFYTRADNLNNWLGDVGTRLGSLSQRLSASVGRVRLDAQVAPDLERDGVRQVVEEQRVETAWLQIDNVFYEARGQAWALSHLLRAIEVDFADVLAKKNAAISVRQIIRELEAAQEPLWSPMVLNGSGYGVLANHSLVMANYISRANAAIIDLRNLLSQG
;
A
#
# COMPACT_ATOMS: atom_id res chain seq x y z
N LYS A 1 8.64 9.97 -6.88
CA LYS A 1 7.95 10.99 -7.71
C LYS A 1 7.20 10.42 -8.90
N GLN A 2 7.78 9.55 -9.73
CA GLN A 2 7.12 9.02 -10.95
C GLN A 2 5.80 8.30 -10.66
N VAL A 3 5.71 7.53 -9.57
CA VAL A 3 4.47 6.91 -9.08
C VAL A 3 3.38 7.97 -8.85
N ALA A 4 3.72 9.06 -8.15
CA ALA A 4 2.78 10.16 -7.88
C ALA A 4 2.43 10.96 -9.14
N SER A 5 3.37 11.17 -10.07
CA SER A 5 3.07 11.80 -11.36
C SER A 5 2.12 10.94 -12.19
N THR A 6 2.37 9.63 -12.27
CA THR A 6 1.52 8.69 -13.00
C THR A 6 0.11 8.64 -12.44
N LEU A 7 -0.05 8.72 -11.12
CA LEU A 7 -1.37 8.85 -10.47
C LEU A 7 -2.19 10.02 -11.03
N LEU A 8 -1.53 11.15 -11.29
CA LEU A 8 -2.16 12.38 -11.78
C LEU A 8 -2.32 12.42 -13.30
N ASP A 9 -1.34 11.88 -14.03
CA ASP A 9 -1.18 12.08 -15.47
C ASP A 9 -1.62 10.85 -16.30
N LYS A 10 -2.16 9.81 -15.66
CA LYS A 10 -2.74 8.64 -16.35
C LYS A 10 -3.87 9.07 -17.30
N PRO A 11 -4.22 8.25 -18.31
CA PRO A 11 -5.37 8.52 -19.16
C PRO A 11 -6.64 8.79 -18.35
N GLY A 12 -7.28 9.93 -18.61
CA GLY A 12 -8.44 10.42 -17.85
C GLY A 12 -8.10 11.38 -16.71
N GLY A 13 -6.83 11.60 -16.36
CA GLY A 13 -6.45 12.46 -15.22
C GLY A 13 -6.73 11.79 -13.87
N TYR A 14 -6.75 12.58 -12.79
CA TYR A 14 -7.11 12.09 -11.46
C TYR A 14 -8.63 12.19 -11.25
N LEU A 15 -9.30 11.04 -11.08
CA LEU A 15 -10.76 10.95 -11.14
C LEU A 15 -11.44 10.96 -9.77
N THR A 16 -10.72 10.69 -8.68
CA THR A 16 -11.31 10.53 -7.34
C THR A 16 -12.04 11.77 -6.83
N ASN A 17 -11.63 12.97 -7.27
CA ASN A 17 -12.25 14.24 -6.90
C ASN A 17 -13.15 14.82 -8.01
N ASP A 18 -13.43 14.08 -9.09
CA ASP A 18 -14.33 14.57 -10.14
C ASP A 18 -15.80 14.55 -9.66
N ILE A 19 -16.53 15.62 -9.97
CA ILE A 19 -17.97 15.75 -9.64
C ILE A 19 -18.84 14.95 -10.61
N ALA A 20 -18.41 14.82 -11.86
CA ALA A 20 -19.14 14.04 -12.85
C ALA A 20 -19.05 12.55 -12.48
N PRO A 21 -20.17 11.82 -12.43
CA PRO A 21 -20.12 10.41 -12.08
C PRO A 21 -19.22 9.69 -13.09
N PRO A 22 -18.22 8.92 -12.65
CA PRO A 22 -17.51 8.04 -13.56
C PRO A 22 -18.58 7.16 -14.23
N GLY A 23 -18.49 7.00 -15.55
CA GLY A 23 -19.35 6.03 -16.24
C GLY A 23 -19.21 4.66 -15.55
N LEU A 24 -20.20 3.76 -15.70
CA LEU A 24 -20.22 2.43 -15.04
C LEU A 24 -18.95 1.57 -15.26
N TRP A 25 -18.07 1.97 -16.17
CA TRP A 25 -16.78 1.34 -16.49
C TRP A 25 -15.56 1.97 -15.78
N LEU A 26 -15.70 3.15 -15.16
CA LEU A 26 -14.63 3.92 -14.50
C LEU A 26 -14.79 3.97 -12.97
N ASP A 27 -15.80 3.31 -12.41
CA ASP A 27 -16.12 3.28 -10.97
C ASP A 27 -14.98 2.76 -10.08
N ASN A 28 -14.14 1.90 -10.63
CA ASN A 28 -13.06 1.22 -9.95
C ASN A 28 -11.74 2.02 -9.91
N MET A 29 -11.59 3.00 -10.79
CA MET A 29 -10.37 3.80 -10.89
C MET A 29 -10.10 4.63 -9.62
N PRO A 30 -11.09 5.30 -8.99
CA PRO A 30 -10.89 5.96 -7.71
C PRO A 30 -10.35 5.06 -6.60
N SER A 31 -10.76 3.79 -6.54
CA SER A 31 -10.21 2.83 -5.58
C SER A 31 -8.75 2.51 -5.88
N TRP A 32 -8.39 2.30 -7.14
CA TRP A 32 -7.00 2.12 -7.56
C TRP A 32 -6.14 3.36 -7.24
N GLU A 33 -6.64 4.56 -7.54
CA GLU A 33 -5.98 5.83 -7.24
C GLU A 33 -5.71 6.00 -5.75
N TYR A 34 -6.71 5.67 -4.91
CA TYR A 34 -6.54 5.68 -3.46
C TYR A 34 -5.44 4.71 -3.00
N GLY A 35 -5.40 3.50 -3.56
CA GLY A 35 -4.33 2.54 -3.28
C GLY A 35 -2.95 3.09 -3.60
N VAL A 36 -2.77 3.68 -4.79
CA VAL A 36 -1.50 4.32 -5.17
C VAL A 36 -1.14 5.46 -4.22
N LEU A 37 -2.11 6.32 -3.90
CA LEU A 37 -1.90 7.47 -3.02
C LEU A 37 -1.46 7.06 -1.60
N VAL A 38 -2.02 5.98 -1.05
CA VAL A 38 -1.61 5.44 0.25
C VAL A 38 -0.12 5.10 0.25
N GLN A 39 0.38 4.43 -0.79
CA GLN A 39 1.82 4.09 -0.89
C GLN A 39 2.70 5.34 -1.08
N VAL A 40 2.22 6.35 -1.82
CA VAL A 40 2.92 7.64 -1.94
C VAL A 40 3.00 8.35 -0.59
N ARG A 41 1.92 8.37 0.19
CA ARG A 41 1.88 8.95 1.54
C ARG A 41 2.88 8.26 2.46
N ASP A 42 2.86 6.93 2.50
CA ASP A 42 3.74 6.14 3.37
C ASP A 42 5.21 6.35 3.03
N LEU A 43 5.56 6.30 1.74
CA LEU A 43 6.93 6.58 1.33
C LEU A 43 7.35 8.03 1.62
N SER A 44 6.47 9.00 1.40
CA SER A 44 6.80 10.41 1.70
C SER A 44 7.10 10.62 3.19
N ARG A 45 6.37 9.91 4.06
CA ARG A 45 6.64 9.88 5.50
C ARG A 45 7.96 9.20 5.81
N ALA A 46 8.22 8.02 5.24
CA ALA A 46 9.47 7.30 5.46
C ALA A 46 10.70 8.10 4.97
N LEU A 47 10.58 8.79 3.83
CA LEU A 47 11.60 9.71 3.33
C LEU A 47 11.91 10.79 4.36
N ARG A 48 10.89 11.48 4.88
CA ARG A 48 11.07 12.55 5.87
C ARG A 48 11.59 12.03 7.21
N LYS A 49 11.01 10.95 7.72
CA LYS A 49 11.21 10.47 9.10
C LYS A 49 12.45 9.60 9.25
N ASP A 50 12.74 8.75 8.28
CA ASP A 50 13.75 7.71 8.38
C ASP A 50 14.88 7.91 7.35
N PHE A 51 14.57 8.00 6.05
CA PHE A 51 15.61 7.95 5.01
C PHE A 51 16.44 9.22 4.88
N ALA A 52 15.88 10.40 5.14
CA ALA A 52 16.65 11.65 5.06
C ALA A 52 17.33 12.05 6.38
N ARG A 53 17.29 11.19 7.41
CA ARG A 53 17.75 11.50 8.76
C ARG A 53 18.80 10.51 9.26
N SER A 54 19.86 11.02 9.88
CA SER A 54 20.92 10.20 10.48
C SER A 54 20.47 9.58 11.81
N GLN A 55 19.63 10.30 12.54
CA GLN A 55 19.02 9.92 13.81
C GLN A 55 17.58 10.44 13.87
N SER A 56 16.73 9.76 14.64
CA SER A 56 15.30 10.09 14.78
C SER A 56 15.00 11.48 15.34
N GLN A 57 16.00 12.17 15.91
CA GLN A 57 15.90 13.54 16.45
C GLN A 57 16.68 14.59 15.63
N SER A 58 17.32 14.20 14.52
CA SER A 58 18.07 15.13 13.66
C SER A 58 17.15 16.09 12.89
N THR A 59 17.65 17.23 12.41
CA THR A 59 16.82 18.18 11.65
C THR A 59 16.19 17.52 10.41
N GLU A 60 14.89 17.72 10.21
CA GLU A 60 14.19 17.22 9.02
C GLU A 60 14.57 18.02 7.78
N ASP A 61 14.58 17.36 6.61
CA ASP A 61 14.76 18.06 5.35
C ASP A 61 13.58 19.00 5.06
N ALA A 62 13.88 20.24 4.67
CA ALA A 62 12.89 21.30 4.50
C ALA A 62 11.92 21.10 3.32
N ASP A 63 12.32 20.36 2.28
CA ASP A 63 11.42 20.04 1.17
C ASP A 63 10.56 18.83 1.52
N LEU A 64 11.12 17.81 2.18
CA LEU A 64 10.36 16.63 2.61
C LEU A 64 9.31 16.96 3.68
N SER A 65 9.61 17.89 4.60
CA SER A 65 8.64 18.39 5.59
C SER A 65 7.45 19.14 4.98
N LYS A 66 7.63 19.72 3.79
CA LYS A 66 6.55 20.32 3.00
C LYS A 66 5.84 19.31 2.11
N ALA A 67 6.57 18.32 1.58
CA ALA A 67 6.01 17.32 0.67
C ALA A 67 5.03 16.36 1.35
N GLU A 68 5.34 15.82 2.53
CA GLU A 68 4.47 14.83 3.20
C GLU A 68 3.05 15.37 3.45
N PRO A 69 2.84 16.56 4.04
CA PRO A 69 1.49 17.07 4.29
C PRO A 69 0.67 17.24 3.01
N LEU A 70 1.31 17.63 1.90
CA LEU A 70 0.64 17.82 0.61
C LEU A 70 0.12 16.50 0.04
N PHE A 71 0.87 15.40 0.18
CA PHE A 71 0.35 14.08 -0.20
C PHE A 71 -0.72 13.56 0.76
N ASN A 72 -0.73 14.03 2.01
CA ASN A 72 -1.75 13.69 3.01
C ASN A 72 -3.02 14.57 2.92
N PHE A 73 -3.05 15.54 2.00
CA PHE A 73 -4.24 16.33 1.72
C PHE A 73 -5.41 15.43 1.26
N ASP A 74 -6.64 15.87 1.54
CA ASP A 74 -7.86 15.16 1.17
C ASP A 74 -7.84 14.79 -0.30
N ASN A 75 -8.21 13.54 -0.60
CA ASN A 75 -8.14 12.96 -1.93
C ASN A 75 -9.41 13.17 -2.75
N ARG A 76 -10.47 13.73 -2.14
CA ARG A 76 -11.76 14.03 -2.75
C ARG A 76 -12.02 15.54 -2.90
N SER A 77 -11.05 16.38 -2.57
CA SER A 77 -11.22 17.83 -2.67
C SER A 77 -11.18 18.28 -4.13
N TRP A 78 -12.34 18.66 -4.65
CA TRP A 78 -12.50 19.26 -5.98
C TRP A 78 -12.38 20.79 -5.93
N ALA A 79 -12.73 21.39 -4.78
CA ALA A 79 -12.72 22.84 -4.57
C ALA A 79 -11.36 23.31 -4.03
N LEU A 80 -11.09 24.62 -4.11
CA LEU A 80 -9.77 25.20 -3.79
C LEU A 80 -9.33 24.96 -2.32
N PRO A 81 -8.15 24.34 -2.07
CA PRO A 81 -7.24 23.76 -3.06
C PRO A 81 -7.69 22.38 -3.55
N ALA A 82 -7.64 22.18 -4.87
CA ALA A 82 -7.95 20.89 -5.47
C ALA A 82 -6.85 19.87 -5.16
N SER A 83 -7.23 18.60 -4.92
CA SER A 83 -6.29 17.51 -4.56
C SER A 83 -5.12 17.39 -5.53
N GLU A 84 -5.39 17.47 -6.84
CA GLU A 84 -4.34 17.43 -7.87
C GLU A 84 -3.31 18.53 -7.72
N SER A 85 -3.75 19.75 -7.39
CA SER A 85 -2.84 20.89 -7.21
C SER A 85 -1.91 20.67 -6.02
N GLU A 86 -2.44 20.20 -4.90
CA GLU A 86 -1.65 19.86 -3.71
C GLU A 86 -0.67 18.73 -4.01
N TYR A 87 -1.09 17.68 -4.71
CA TYR A 87 -0.20 16.57 -5.08
C TYR A 87 0.89 17.01 -6.06
N ARG A 88 0.58 17.88 -7.03
CA ARG A 88 1.60 18.50 -7.90
C ARG A 88 2.57 19.36 -7.10
N ASN A 89 2.10 20.09 -6.08
CA ASN A 89 2.97 20.85 -5.17
C ASN A 89 3.92 19.91 -4.42
N GLY A 90 3.41 18.79 -3.91
CA GLY A 90 4.20 17.75 -3.25
C GLY A 90 5.29 17.18 -4.16
N ILE A 91 4.96 16.89 -5.42
CA ILE A 91 5.92 16.42 -6.43
C ILE A 91 7.04 17.46 -6.64
N ARG A 92 6.72 18.76 -6.73
CA ARG A 92 7.74 19.80 -6.90
C ARG A 92 8.71 19.88 -5.72
N PHE A 93 8.25 19.63 -4.49
CA PHE A 93 9.15 19.53 -3.33
C PHE A 93 10.03 18.28 -3.41
N LEU A 94 9.49 17.12 -3.82
CA LEU A 94 10.30 15.92 -4.07
C LEU A 94 11.36 16.15 -5.16
N ASP A 95 11.04 16.90 -6.21
CA ASP A 95 11.98 17.26 -7.27
C ASP A 95 13.15 18.12 -6.75
N ARG A 96 12.84 19.10 -5.90
CA ARG A 96 13.86 19.95 -5.27
C ARG A 96 14.76 19.15 -4.34
N TYR A 97 14.18 18.26 -3.53
CA TYR A 97 14.94 17.34 -2.69
C TYR A 97 15.89 16.47 -3.52
N LEU A 98 15.39 15.83 -4.58
CA LEU A 98 16.20 14.99 -5.46
C LEU A 98 17.32 15.77 -6.15
N ALA A 99 17.03 16.99 -6.62
CA ALA A 99 18.03 17.86 -7.23
C ALA A 99 19.16 18.23 -6.24
N ARG A 100 18.81 18.52 -4.97
CA ARG A 100 19.80 18.79 -3.92
C ARG A 100 20.61 17.55 -3.52
N LEU A 101 20.01 16.37 -3.62
CA LEU A 101 20.68 15.09 -3.34
C LEU A 101 21.68 14.71 -4.45
N SER A 102 21.39 15.08 -5.69
CA SER A 102 22.23 14.79 -6.87
C SER A 102 23.28 15.89 -7.17
N ASP A 103 23.35 16.95 -6.37
CA ASP A 103 24.36 18.02 -6.50
C ASP A 103 25.76 17.44 -6.23
N PRO A 104 26.82 17.81 -6.99
CA PRO A 104 28.20 17.40 -6.71
C PRO A 104 28.67 17.71 -5.29
N ALA A 105 28.11 18.74 -4.65
CA ALA A 105 28.21 19.00 -3.22
C ALA A 105 26.81 18.88 -2.59
N PRO A 106 26.37 17.66 -2.21
CA PRO A 106 24.99 17.40 -1.81
C PRO A 106 24.53 18.29 -0.66
N LYS A 107 23.38 18.94 -0.86
CA LYS A 107 22.71 19.80 0.14
C LYS A 107 21.48 19.13 0.75
N ALA A 108 21.36 17.84 0.53
CA ALA A 108 20.38 16.93 1.11
C ALA A 108 21.10 15.59 1.39
N GLN A 109 20.52 14.77 2.26
CA GLN A 109 21.12 13.52 2.69
C GLN A 109 20.11 12.38 2.53
N PHE A 110 20.60 11.20 2.14
CA PHE A 110 19.83 9.96 2.14
C PHE A 110 20.68 8.87 2.81
N TYR A 111 20.14 8.25 3.84
CA TYR A 111 20.84 7.29 4.69
C TYR A 111 20.40 5.87 4.38
N THR A 112 21.27 5.15 3.67
CA THR A 112 21.11 3.74 3.28
C THR A 112 21.43 2.81 4.47
N ARG A 113 20.64 2.87 5.55
CA ARG A 113 20.84 2.05 6.75
C ARG A 113 19.80 0.94 6.87
N ALA A 114 20.19 -0.21 7.42
CA ALA A 114 19.31 -1.37 7.54
C ALA A 114 18.12 -1.14 8.48
N ASP A 115 18.31 -0.41 9.58
CA ASP A 115 17.26 -0.03 10.53
C ASP A 115 16.21 0.87 9.86
N ASN A 116 16.65 1.90 9.13
CA ASN A 116 15.78 2.77 8.35
C ASN A 116 14.92 1.98 7.36
N LEU A 117 15.53 1.08 6.58
CA LEU A 117 14.80 0.24 5.64
C LEU A 117 13.81 -0.69 6.36
N ASN A 118 14.21 -1.29 7.48
CA ASN A 118 13.36 -2.18 8.26
C ASN A 118 12.12 -1.48 8.82
N ASN A 119 12.25 -0.22 9.26
CA ASN A 119 11.11 0.58 9.72
C ASN A 119 10.05 0.72 8.62
N TRP A 120 10.44 1.17 7.42
CA TRP A 120 9.52 1.31 6.29
C TRP A 120 8.92 -0.03 5.86
N LEU A 121 9.72 -1.10 5.81
CA LEU A 121 9.22 -2.45 5.51
C LEU A 121 8.21 -2.94 6.56
N GLY A 122 8.29 -2.47 7.81
CA GLY A 122 7.30 -2.78 8.85
C GLY A 122 5.94 -2.15 8.57
N ASP A 123 5.92 -0.90 8.11
CA ASP A 123 4.70 -0.22 7.68
C ASP A 123 4.11 -0.94 6.43
N VAL A 124 4.96 -1.31 5.49
CA VAL A 124 4.58 -2.10 4.29
C VAL A 124 3.95 -3.45 4.68
N GLY A 125 4.56 -4.20 5.60
CA GLY A 125 4.01 -5.48 6.04
C GLY A 125 2.64 -5.33 6.71
N THR A 126 2.47 -4.30 7.54
CA THR A 126 1.18 -3.98 8.16
C THR A 126 0.10 -3.69 7.11
N ARG A 127 0.44 -2.91 6.06
CA ARG A 127 -0.46 -2.61 4.93
C ARG A 127 -0.86 -3.87 4.17
N LEU A 128 0.11 -4.68 3.76
CA LEU A 128 -0.16 -5.91 2.99
C LEU A 128 -0.97 -6.92 3.80
N GLY A 129 -0.68 -7.06 5.10
CA GLY A 129 -1.47 -7.90 6.01
C GLY A 129 -2.94 -7.47 6.08
N SER A 130 -3.19 -6.16 6.24
CA SER A 130 -4.55 -5.61 6.25
C SER A 130 -5.28 -5.83 4.92
N LEU A 131 -4.61 -5.60 3.78
CA LEU A 131 -5.17 -5.86 2.45
C LEU A 131 -5.54 -7.33 2.26
N SER A 132 -4.64 -8.25 2.60
CA SER A 132 -4.88 -9.70 2.51
C SER A 132 -6.10 -10.12 3.31
N GLN A 133 -6.28 -9.56 4.52
CA GLN A 133 -7.43 -9.85 5.37
C GLN A 133 -8.73 -9.30 4.77
N ARG A 134 -8.72 -8.06 4.28
CA ARG A 134 -9.90 -7.43 3.65
C ARG A 134 -10.33 -8.18 2.38
N LEU A 135 -9.38 -8.57 1.52
CA LEU A 135 -9.63 -9.38 0.32
C LEU A 135 -10.17 -10.79 0.67
N SER A 136 -9.69 -11.39 1.75
CA SER A 136 -10.19 -12.69 2.21
C SER A 136 -11.60 -12.59 2.80
N ALA A 137 -11.89 -11.48 3.50
CA ALA A 137 -13.20 -11.23 4.11
C ALA A 137 -14.28 -10.90 3.06
N SER A 138 -13.91 -10.25 1.96
CA SER A 138 -14.84 -9.92 0.87
C SER A 138 -15.44 -11.13 0.15
N VAL A 139 -14.96 -12.34 0.45
CA VAL A 139 -15.46 -13.62 -0.09
C VAL A 139 -16.57 -14.22 0.81
N GLY A 140 -16.96 -13.55 1.91
CA GLY A 140 -18.05 -14.02 2.77
C GLY A 140 -17.65 -15.22 3.64
N ARG A 141 -16.45 -15.19 4.24
CA ARG A 141 -16.11 -16.17 5.28
C ARG A 141 -16.97 -15.92 6.51
N VAL A 142 -17.51 -16.99 7.10
CA VAL A 142 -18.12 -16.96 8.44
C VAL A 142 -17.12 -16.32 9.39
N ARG A 143 -17.45 -15.15 9.94
CA ARG A 143 -16.70 -14.62 11.08
C ARG A 143 -17.19 -15.40 12.29
N LEU A 144 -16.29 -16.14 12.92
CA LEU A 144 -16.52 -16.62 14.28
C LEU A 144 -16.30 -15.41 15.19
N ASP A 145 -17.36 -14.61 15.37
CA ASP A 145 -17.34 -13.52 16.33
C ASP A 145 -17.38 -14.13 17.73
N ALA A 146 -16.19 -14.38 18.31
CA ALA A 146 -16.05 -14.63 19.73
C ALA A 146 -16.22 -13.30 20.50
N GLN A 147 -17.39 -12.66 20.38
CA GLN A 147 -17.76 -11.59 21.30
C GLN A 147 -18.07 -12.24 22.65
N VAL A 148 -17.05 -12.30 23.50
CA VAL A 148 -17.22 -12.64 24.91
C VAL A 148 -17.99 -11.49 25.54
N ALA A 149 -19.31 -11.64 25.71
CA ALA A 149 -20.06 -10.79 26.61
C ALA A 149 -19.50 -10.98 28.04
N PRO A 150 -19.14 -9.92 28.79
CA PRO A 150 -18.49 -10.06 30.10
C PRO A 150 -19.31 -10.69 31.22
N ASP A 151 -20.53 -11.18 30.95
CA ASP A 151 -21.54 -11.39 32.01
C ASP A 151 -22.05 -12.83 32.18
N LEU A 152 -21.40 -13.85 31.61
CA LEU A 152 -21.87 -15.24 31.74
C LEU A 152 -20.74 -16.24 32.04
N GLU A 153 -19.95 -15.99 33.08
CA GLU A 153 -19.27 -17.07 33.82
C GLU A 153 -20.24 -17.66 34.86
N ARG A 154 -21.13 -18.55 34.41
CA ARG A 154 -21.84 -19.49 35.30
C ARG A 154 -21.57 -20.90 34.82
N ASP A 155 -21.13 -21.75 35.75
CA ASP A 155 -20.86 -23.17 35.53
C ASP A 155 -22.03 -23.83 34.78
N GLY A 156 -21.73 -24.41 33.60
CA GLY A 156 -22.65 -25.29 32.88
C GLY A 156 -23.36 -24.73 31.64
N VAL A 157 -23.14 -23.48 31.22
CA VAL A 157 -23.72 -22.96 29.97
C VAL A 157 -22.81 -23.29 28.78
N ARG A 158 -23.30 -24.13 27.84
CA ARG A 158 -22.62 -24.31 26.54
C ARG A 158 -22.61 -22.97 25.81
N GLN A 159 -21.41 -22.46 25.52
CA GLN A 159 -21.22 -21.31 24.65
C GLN A 159 -21.83 -21.61 23.27
N VAL A 160 -22.89 -20.90 22.90
CA VAL A 160 -23.42 -20.90 21.54
C VAL A 160 -22.64 -19.85 20.79
N VAL A 161 -21.64 -20.27 20.02
CA VAL A 161 -21.01 -19.38 19.04
C VAL A 161 -22.01 -19.23 17.90
N GLU A 162 -22.74 -18.11 17.85
CA GLU A 162 -23.57 -17.80 16.69
C GLU A 162 -22.67 -17.39 15.53
N GLU A 163 -22.62 -18.24 14.50
CA GLU A 163 -21.94 -17.96 13.24
C GLU A 163 -22.70 -16.87 12.46
N GLN A 164 -22.29 -15.60 12.59
CA GLN A 164 -22.80 -14.54 11.71
C GLN A 164 -22.01 -14.50 10.39
N ARG A 165 -22.69 -14.82 9.28
CA ARG A 165 -22.20 -14.56 7.91
C ARG A 165 -22.47 -13.10 7.55
N VAL A 166 -21.45 -12.26 7.62
CA VAL A 166 -21.52 -10.89 7.10
C VAL A 166 -21.10 -10.93 5.63
N GLU A 167 -22.08 -10.96 4.71
CA GLU A 167 -21.82 -10.79 3.29
C GLU A 167 -21.56 -9.30 3.00
N THR A 168 -20.41 -9.00 2.39
CA THR A 168 -20.07 -7.63 1.99
C THR A 168 -20.81 -7.29 0.70
N ALA A 169 -21.42 -6.10 0.59
CA ALA A 169 -22.11 -5.69 -0.63
C ALA A 169 -21.16 -5.73 -1.84
N TRP A 170 -21.65 -6.19 -3.00
CA TRP A 170 -20.82 -6.46 -4.18
C TRP A 170 -19.92 -5.27 -4.59
N LEU A 171 -20.46 -4.04 -4.56
CA LEU A 171 -19.71 -2.81 -4.84
C LEU A 171 -18.54 -2.53 -3.88
N GLN A 172 -18.62 -2.99 -2.63
CA GLN A 172 -17.53 -2.84 -1.67
C GLN A 172 -16.41 -3.87 -1.92
N ILE A 173 -16.74 -5.02 -2.53
CA ILE A 173 -15.74 -6.05 -2.85
C ILE A 173 -14.80 -5.54 -3.96
N ASP A 174 -15.38 -4.98 -5.02
CA ASP A 174 -14.63 -4.43 -6.15
C ASP A 174 -13.70 -3.30 -5.68
N ASN A 175 -14.19 -2.41 -4.81
CA ASN A 175 -13.37 -1.34 -4.24
C ASN A 175 -12.11 -1.87 -3.52
N VAL A 176 -12.24 -2.91 -2.69
CA VAL A 176 -11.08 -3.52 -1.99
C VAL A 176 -10.11 -4.13 -2.99
N PHE A 177 -10.64 -4.81 -4.01
CA PHE A 177 -9.83 -5.44 -5.05
C PHE A 177 -8.99 -4.40 -5.82
N TYR A 178 -9.61 -3.31 -6.30
CA TYR A 178 -8.89 -2.28 -7.05
C TYR A 178 -7.97 -1.42 -6.17
N GLU A 179 -8.33 -1.15 -4.92
CA GLU A 179 -7.42 -0.52 -3.95
C GLU A 179 -6.16 -1.37 -3.75
N ALA A 180 -6.32 -2.69 -3.58
CA ALA A 180 -5.19 -3.60 -3.46
C ALA A 180 -4.33 -3.59 -4.73
N ARG A 181 -4.92 -3.46 -5.93
CA ARG A 181 -4.15 -3.39 -7.19
C ARG A 181 -3.35 -2.11 -7.29
N GLY A 182 -3.93 -0.98 -6.87
CA GLY A 182 -3.23 0.31 -6.78
C GLY A 182 -2.04 0.25 -5.83
N GLN A 183 -2.23 -0.33 -4.65
CA GLN A 183 -1.14 -0.51 -3.68
C GLN A 183 -0.05 -1.45 -4.21
N ALA A 184 -0.42 -2.59 -4.82
CA ALA A 184 0.54 -3.53 -5.38
C ALA A 184 1.36 -2.92 -6.53
N TRP A 185 0.70 -2.18 -7.43
CA TRP A 185 1.35 -1.46 -8.52
C TRP A 185 2.36 -0.45 -7.97
N ALA A 186 1.92 0.45 -7.10
CA ALA A 186 2.80 1.48 -6.54
C ALA A 186 3.98 0.85 -5.79
N LEU A 187 3.70 -0.08 -4.88
CA LEU A 187 4.73 -0.73 -4.06
C LEU A 187 5.76 -1.49 -4.89
N SER A 188 5.36 -2.14 -5.99
CA SER A 188 6.32 -2.82 -6.88
C SER A 188 7.36 -1.85 -7.45
N HIS A 189 6.95 -0.65 -7.88
CA HIS A 189 7.87 0.39 -8.34
C HIS A 189 8.73 0.95 -7.21
N LEU A 190 8.16 1.13 -6.01
CA LEU A 190 8.91 1.61 -4.86
C LEU A 190 9.98 0.60 -4.44
N LEU A 191 9.66 -0.70 -4.41
CA LEU A 191 10.62 -1.75 -4.08
C LEU A 191 11.73 -1.87 -5.12
N ARG A 192 11.44 -1.64 -6.41
CA ARG A 192 12.48 -1.56 -7.45
C ARG A 192 13.45 -0.39 -7.20
N ALA A 193 12.96 0.75 -6.76
CA ALA A 193 13.82 1.87 -6.35
C ALA A 193 14.64 1.52 -5.11
N ILE A 194 14.02 0.90 -4.10
CA ILE A 194 14.69 0.46 -2.87
C ILE A 194 15.77 -0.59 -3.15
N GLU A 195 15.56 -1.50 -4.11
CA GLU A 195 16.58 -2.47 -4.52
C GLU A 195 17.87 -1.77 -4.97
N VAL A 196 17.73 -0.64 -5.67
CA VAL A 196 18.86 0.18 -6.13
C VAL A 196 19.43 1.02 -5.00
N ASP A 197 18.58 1.79 -4.32
CA ASP A 197 19.01 2.77 -3.31
C ASP A 197 19.66 2.08 -2.09
N PHE A 198 19.22 0.86 -1.74
CA PHE A 198 19.75 0.08 -0.61
C PHE A 198 20.61 -1.12 -1.07
N ALA A 199 21.12 -1.12 -2.31
CA ALA A 199 21.85 -2.25 -2.88
C ALA A 199 22.95 -2.81 -1.97
N ASP A 200 23.77 -1.93 -1.36
CA ASP A 200 24.85 -2.35 -0.45
C ASP A 200 24.34 -3.02 0.84
N VAL A 201 23.24 -2.50 1.41
CA VAL A 201 22.61 -3.07 2.61
C VAL A 201 22.03 -4.44 2.29
N LEU A 202 21.32 -4.53 1.17
CA LEU A 202 20.70 -5.77 0.71
C LEU A 202 21.75 -6.82 0.36
N ALA A 203 22.84 -6.43 -0.30
CA ALA A 203 23.94 -7.33 -0.66
C ALA A 203 24.64 -7.90 0.58
N LYS A 204 24.96 -7.05 1.57
CA LYS A 204 25.58 -7.49 2.84
C LYS A 204 24.74 -8.53 3.59
N LYS A 205 23.42 -8.49 3.43
CA LYS A 205 22.46 -9.37 4.10
C LYS A 205 21.94 -10.51 3.22
N ASN A 206 22.47 -10.65 2.00
CA ASN A 206 21.98 -11.59 0.98
C ASN A 206 20.45 -11.48 0.74
N ALA A 207 19.92 -10.26 0.82
CA ALA A 207 18.49 -9.97 0.88
C ALA A 207 17.89 -9.50 -0.46
N ALA A 208 18.72 -9.26 -1.48
CA ALA A 208 18.27 -8.78 -2.79
C ALA A 208 17.28 -9.76 -3.47
N ILE A 209 17.50 -11.06 -3.32
CA ILE A 209 16.59 -12.09 -3.87
C ILE A 209 15.19 -11.99 -3.22
N SER A 210 15.13 -11.76 -1.92
CA SER A 210 13.86 -11.59 -1.20
C SER A 210 13.07 -10.38 -1.73
N VAL A 211 13.75 -9.25 -1.98
CA VAL A 211 13.12 -8.05 -2.57
C VAL A 211 12.53 -8.37 -3.95
N ARG A 212 13.27 -9.05 -4.82
CA ARG A 212 12.78 -9.45 -6.15
C ARG A 212 11.59 -10.41 -6.08
N GLN A 213 11.59 -11.34 -5.13
CA GLN A 213 10.46 -12.24 -4.92
C GLN A 213 9.20 -11.44 -4.52
N ILE A 214 9.32 -10.48 -3.60
CA ILE A 214 8.20 -9.62 -3.20
C ILE A 214 7.67 -8.85 -4.42
N ILE A 215 8.55 -8.24 -5.22
CA ILE A 215 8.17 -7.52 -6.45
C ILE A 215 7.37 -8.44 -7.39
N ARG A 216 7.85 -9.67 -7.60
CA ARG A 216 7.16 -10.66 -8.45
C ARG A 216 5.76 -11.01 -7.96
N GLU A 217 5.58 -11.19 -6.65
CA GLU A 217 4.25 -11.48 -6.07
C GLU A 217 3.30 -10.29 -6.24
N LEU A 218 3.79 -9.06 -6.06
CA LEU A 218 3.01 -7.84 -6.27
C LEU A 218 2.64 -7.64 -7.75
N GLU A 219 3.52 -8.00 -8.68
CA GLU A 219 3.24 -7.96 -10.13
C GLU A 219 2.22 -9.00 -10.54
N ALA A 220 2.30 -10.21 -9.98
CA ALA A 220 1.33 -11.26 -10.23
C ALA A 220 -0.07 -10.89 -9.70
N ALA A 221 -0.16 -10.14 -8.59
CA ALA A 221 -1.42 -9.56 -8.11
C ALA A 221 -2.06 -8.55 -9.07
N GLN A 222 -1.33 -8.11 -10.11
CA GLN A 222 -1.79 -7.14 -11.09
C GLN A 222 -2.11 -7.77 -12.46
N GLU A 223 -2.07 -9.09 -12.59
CA GLU A 223 -2.36 -9.78 -13.85
C GLU A 223 -3.69 -9.32 -14.49
N PRO A 224 -3.77 -9.27 -15.84
CA PRO A 224 -4.98 -8.84 -16.54
C PRO A 224 -6.21 -9.66 -16.14
N LEU A 225 -7.31 -8.96 -15.83
CA LEU A 225 -8.61 -9.60 -15.67
C LEU A 225 -9.22 -9.80 -17.06
N TRP A 226 -9.52 -11.06 -17.37
CA TRP A 226 -10.25 -11.42 -18.59
C TRP A 226 -11.76 -11.34 -18.41
N SER A 227 -12.23 -11.31 -17.17
CA SER A 227 -13.63 -11.06 -16.82
C SER A 227 -13.91 -9.55 -16.87
N PRO A 228 -15.08 -9.11 -17.39
CA PRO A 228 -15.49 -7.71 -17.33
C PRO A 228 -15.80 -7.22 -15.91
N MET A 229 -15.87 -8.14 -14.94
CA MET A 229 -16.31 -7.89 -13.57
C MET A 229 -15.49 -8.71 -12.57
N VAL A 230 -15.32 -8.22 -11.33
CA VAL A 230 -14.65 -9.00 -10.27
C VAL A 230 -15.61 -10.09 -9.78
N LEU A 231 -15.17 -11.34 -9.91
CA LEU A 231 -15.93 -12.52 -9.51
C LEU A 231 -15.38 -13.07 -8.19
N ASN A 232 -16.28 -13.32 -7.24
CA ASN A 232 -15.97 -13.86 -5.92
C ASN A 232 -16.83 -15.09 -5.66
N GLY A 233 -16.59 -16.15 -6.45
CA GLY A 233 -17.21 -17.45 -6.24
C GLY A 233 -16.75 -18.12 -4.93
N SER A 234 -17.36 -19.24 -4.57
CA SER A 234 -16.87 -20.04 -3.44
C SER A 234 -15.47 -20.60 -3.75
N GLY A 235 -14.64 -20.81 -2.72
CA GLY A 235 -13.25 -21.27 -2.90
C GLY A 235 -13.09 -22.64 -3.58
N TYR A 236 -14.17 -23.43 -3.66
CA TYR A 236 -14.24 -24.72 -4.36
C TYR A 236 -15.31 -24.73 -5.47
N GLY A 237 -15.83 -23.55 -5.85
CA GLY A 237 -16.87 -23.41 -6.85
C GLY A 237 -16.34 -23.43 -8.29
N VAL A 238 -17.26 -23.49 -9.25
CA VAL A 238 -16.93 -23.47 -10.70
C VAL A 238 -16.52 -22.06 -11.17
N LEU A 239 -16.94 -21.02 -10.44
CA LEU A 239 -16.62 -19.62 -10.75
C LEU A 239 -15.27 -19.21 -10.15
N ALA A 240 -14.57 -18.31 -10.85
CA ALA A 240 -13.34 -17.72 -10.34
C ALA A 240 -13.58 -16.94 -9.04
N ASN A 241 -12.53 -16.86 -8.23
CA ASN A 241 -12.49 -16.05 -7.02
C ASN A 241 -11.27 -15.12 -7.06
N HIS A 242 -11.43 -13.97 -7.71
CA HIS A 242 -10.34 -13.03 -7.94
C HIS A 242 -9.82 -12.44 -6.64
N SER A 243 -10.68 -12.11 -5.67
CA SER A 243 -10.22 -11.55 -4.39
C SER A 243 -9.43 -12.55 -3.58
N LEU A 244 -9.79 -13.84 -3.58
CA LEU A 244 -9.01 -14.87 -2.87
C LEU A 244 -7.67 -15.15 -3.57
N VAL A 245 -7.65 -15.18 -4.89
CA VAL A 245 -6.41 -15.30 -5.67
C VAL A 245 -5.47 -14.14 -5.35
N MET A 246 -6.00 -12.91 -5.37
CA MET A 246 -5.25 -11.72 -5.02
C MET A 246 -4.79 -11.72 -3.56
N ALA A 247 -5.66 -12.12 -2.62
CA ALA A 247 -5.30 -12.26 -1.21
C ALA A 247 -4.10 -13.21 -1.04
N ASN A 248 -4.04 -14.28 -1.82
CA ASN A 248 -2.93 -15.22 -1.77
C ASN A 248 -1.60 -14.57 -2.23
N TYR A 249 -1.59 -13.87 -3.37
CA TYR A 249 -0.40 -13.12 -3.82
C TYR A 249 0.06 -12.08 -2.78
N ILE A 250 -0.87 -11.28 -2.25
CA ILE A 250 -0.58 -10.25 -1.24
C ILE A 250 -0.08 -10.88 0.06
N SER A 251 -0.66 -12.02 0.49
CA SER A 251 -0.22 -12.76 1.67
C SER A 251 1.21 -13.28 1.53
N ARG A 252 1.57 -13.84 0.36
CA ARG A 252 2.94 -14.29 0.09
C ARG A 252 3.93 -13.13 0.07
N ALA A 253 3.56 -12.00 -0.54
CA ALA A 253 4.37 -10.77 -0.49
C ALA A 253 4.58 -10.31 0.95
N ASN A 254 3.54 -10.33 1.80
CA ASN A 254 3.64 -9.95 3.21
C ASN A 254 4.56 -10.89 4.01
N ALA A 255 4.44 -12.20 3.82
CA ALA A 255 5.33 -13.17 4.46
C ALA A 255 6.80 -12.92 4.07
N ALA A 256 7.07 -12.69 2.79
CA ALA A 256 8.41 -12.38 2.31
C ALA A 256 8.94 -11.03 2.85
N ILE A 257 8.08 -10.04 3.09
CA ILE A 257 8.45 -8.79 3.79
C ILE A 257 8.86 -9.06 5.23
N ILE A 258 8.11 -9.90 5.96
CA ILE A 258 8.45 -10.28 7.35
C ILE A 258 9.81 -10.98 7.39
N ASP A 259 10.06 -11.93 6.50
CA ASP A 259 11.33 -12.64 6.41
C ASP A 259 12.49 -11.69 6.06
N LEU A 260 12.28 -10.79 5.10
CA LEU A 260 13.25 -9.76 4.73
C LEU A 260 13.61 -8.88 5.94
N ARG A 261 12.62 -8.46 6.74
CA ARG A 261 12.87 -7.67 7.96
C ARG A 261 13.70 -8.45 8.97
N ASN A 262 13.39 -9.73 9.19
CA ASN A 262 14.18 -10.57 10.08
C ASN A 262 15.64 -10.68 9.62
N LEU A 263 15.88 -10.86 8.31
CA LEU A 263 17.22 -10.87 7.73
C LEU A 263 17.96 -9.55 7.92
N LEU A 264 17.28 -8.41 7.76
CA LEU A 264 17.88 -7.09 7.98
C LEU A 264 18.27 -6.87 9.45
N SER A 265 17.42 -7.31 10.38
CA SER A 265 17.66 -7.22 11.83
C SER A 265 18.75 -8.15 12.34
N GLN A 266 18.93 -9.31 11.70
CA GLN A 266 19.94 -10.30 12.09
C GLN A 266 21.23 -10.03 11.32
N GLY A 267 22.23 -9.41 11.96
CA GLY A 267 23.58 -9.18 11.43
C GLY A 267 24.12 -7.81 11.78
#